data_AF-A0A3D0NTS9-F1
#
_entry.id   AF-A0A3D0NTS9-F1
#
_cell.length_a   1.000
_cell.length_b   1.000
_cell.length_c   1.000
_cell.angle_alpha   90.00
_cell.angle_beta   90.00
_cell.angle_gamma   90.00
#
_symmetry.space_group_name_H-M   'P 1'
#
loop_
_entity.id
_entity.type
_entity.pdbx_description
1 polymer ?
#
loop_
_entity_poly.entity_id
_entity_poly.type
_entity_poly.pdbx_seq_one_letter_code
_entity_poly.pdbx_strand_id
1 'polypeptide(L)'
;GLPKDVGFEGIIEPLRDLFKDEVRQAGLALGIPDFLVYRQPFPGPGLAIRIMGDITAEKIATLQAADAIMREEFTNNGLDKCVNQYFAVLTGVKSVGVMGDGRTYENTIALRAVTTDDFMTADWARVPYDVLEKISNRIVNEVGDINRVVYDITSKPPATVEWE
;
A
#
# COMPACT_ATOMS: atom_id res chain seq x y z
N GLY A 1 -11.76 -25.90 -3.81
CA GLY A 1 -11.58 -26.79 -4.97
C GLY A 1 -12.54 -26.36 -6.05
N LEU A 2 -12.08 -26.33 -7.31
CA LEU A 2 -12.64 -25.61 -8.48
C LEU A 2 -14.17 -25.39 -8.48
N PRO A 3 -14.65 -24.21 -8.96
CA PRO A 3 -16.07 -24.00 -9.25
C PRO A 3 -16.59 -25.09 -10.21
N LYS A 4 -17.84 -25.52 -10.02
CA LYS A 4 -18.45 -26.66 -10.74
C LYS A 4 -18.55 -26.45 -12.26
N ASP A 5 -18.42 -25.21 -12.67
CA ASP A 5 -18.58 -24.63 -14.00
C ASP A 5 -17.25 -24.45 -14.74
N VAL A 6 -16.12 -24.83 -14.14
CA VAL A 6 -14.81 -24.79 -14.80
C VAL A 6 -14.40 -26.18 -15.25
N GLY A 7 -14.20 -26.38 -16.56
CA GLY A 7 -13.91 -27.67 -17.20
C GLY A 7 -12.48 -28.20 -16.99
N PHE A 8 -11.87 -27.95 -15.84
CA PHE A 8 -10.57 -28.50 -15.48
C PHE A 8 -10.73 -29.82 -14.72
N GLU A 9 -9.86 -30.80 -14.98
CA GLU A 9 -9.86 -32.12 -14.32
C GLU A 9 -9.43 -32.04 -12.84
N GLY A 10 -8.66 -31.01 -12.46
CA GLY A 10 -8.16 -30.83 -11.11
C GLY A 10 -7.32 -29.56 -10.93
N ILE A 11 -6.79 -29.36 -9.72
CA ILE A 11 -5.87 -28.26 -9.37
C ILE A 11 -4.50 -28.85 -9.07
N ILE A 12 -3.45 -28.31 -9.69
CA ILE A 12 -2.05 -28.60 -9.35
C ILE A 12 -1.53 -27.46 -8.47
N GLU A 13 -1.10 -27.78 -7.24
CA GLU A 13 -0.60 -26.81 -6.26
C GLU A 13 0.87 -27.12 -5.92
N PRO A 14 1.84 -26.79 -6.79
CA PRO A 14 3.23 -27.24 -6.66
C PRO A 14 3.98 -26.64 -5.47
N LEU A 15 3.43 -25.59 -4.85
CA LEU A 15 4.01 -24.90 -3.70
C LEU A 15 3.28 -25.24 -2.39
N ARG A 16 2.35 -26.21 -2.40
CA ARG A 16 1.46 -26.52 -1.26
C ARG A 16 2.23 -26.83 0.02
N ASP A 17 3.36 -27.53 -0.11
CA ASP A 17 4.15 -28.01 1.02
C ASP A 17 5.28 -27.05 1.42
N LEU A 18 5.36 -25.86 0.81
CA LEU A 18 6.40 -24.86 1.08
C LEU A 18 5.85 -23.69 1.91
N PHE A 19 6.61 -23.26 2.91
CA PHE A 19 6.39 -22.01 3.64
C PHE A 19 6.86 -20.79 2.84
N LYS A 20 6.48 -19.58 3.28
CA LYS A 20 6.72 -18.33 2.54
C LYS A 20 8.21 -18.05 2.31
N ASP A 21 9.06 -18.34 3.28
CA ASP A 21 10.51 -18.24 3.18
C ASP A 21 11.08 -19.26 2.19
N GLU A 22 10.59 -20.50 2.20
CA GLU A 22 10.99 -21.54 1.25
C GLU A 22 10.58 -21.20 -0.20
N VAL A 23 9.36 -20.67 -0.39
CA VAL A 23 8.89 -20.17 -1.69
C VAL A 23 9.78 -19.03 -2.20
N ARG A 24 10.23 -18.14 -1.30
CA ARG A 24 11.16 -17.05 -1.67
C ARG A 24 12.52 -17.59 -2.11
N GLN A 25 13.09 -18.55 -1.38
CA GLN A 25 14.36 -19.17 -1.76
C GLN A 25 14.26 -19.89 -3.11
N ALA A 26 13.15 -20.61 -3.35
CA ALA A 26 12.88 -21.23 -4.64
C ALA A 26 12.80 -20.18 -5.76
N GLY A 27 12.12 -19.05 -5.53
CA GLY A 27 12.05 -17.95 -6.49
C GLY A 27 13.42 -17.38 -6.87
N LEU A 28 14.30 -17.16 -5.88
CA LEU A 28 15.67 -16.70 -6.13
C LEU A 28 16.48 -17.72 -6.91
N ALA A 29 16.38 -19.01 -6.56
CA ALA A 29 17.08 -20.09 -7.27
C ALA A 29 16.64 -20.22 -8.73
N LEU A 30 15.39 -19.87 -9.04
CA LEU A 30 14.83 -19.82 -10.40
C LEU A 30 15.20 -18.53 -11.16
N GLY A 31 15.94 -17.61 -10.54
CA GLY A 31 16.36 -16.34 -11.16
C GLY A 31 15.28 -15.27 -11.19
N ILE A 32 14.23 -15.38 -10.37
CA ILE A 32 13.24 -14.30 -10.22
C ILE A 32 13.92 -13.10 -9.56
N PRO A 33 13.76 -11.86 -10.08
CA PRO A 33 14.35 -10.68 -9.49
C PRO A 33 13.99 -10.48 -8.02
N ASP A 34 14.98 -10.07 -7.23
CA ASP A 34 14.87 -9.84 -5.78
C ASP A 34 13.66 -8.95 -5.42
N PHE A 35 13.49 -7.84 -6.12
CA PHE A 35 12.39 -6.90 -5.88
C PHE A 35 10.99 -7.50 -6.09
N LEU A 36 10.86 -8.59 -6.87
CA LEU A 36 9.60 -9.33 -7.01
C LEU A 36 9.43 -10.36 -5.89
N VAL A 37 10.50 -11.07 -5.53
CA VAL A 37 10.50 -12.08 -4.46
C VAL A 37 10.18 -11.45 -3.10
N TYR A 38 10.74 -10.28 -2.83
CA TYR A 38 10.58 -9.56 -1.56
C TYR A 38 9.50 -8.49 -1.59
N ARG A 39 8.73 -8.40 -2.69
CA ARG A 39 7.62 -7.45 -2.80
C ARG A 39 6.66 -7.61 -1.61
N GLN A 40 6.19 -6.47 -1.08
CA GLN A 40 5.13 -6.46 -0.08
C GLN A 40 3.87 -7.18 -0.60
N PRO A 41 3.06 -7.79 0.28
CA PRO A 41 1.78 -8.35 -0.11
C PRO A 41 0.89 -7.28 -0.74
N PHE A 42 0.10 -7.69 -1.73
CA PHE A 42 -0.88 -6.82 -2.39
C PHE A 42 -2.24 -7.54 -2.39
N PRO A 43 -3.32 -6.86 -1.96
CA PRO A 43 -4.62 -7.49 -1.77
C PRO A 43 -5.23 -7.94 -3.11
N GLY A 44 -6.07 -8.97 -3.08
CA GLY A 44 -6.75 -9.51 -4.27
C GLY A 44 -7.61 -8.47 -5.01
N PRO A 45 -8.47 -7.70 -4.33
CA PRO A 45 -9.19 -6.57 -4.93
C PRO A 45 -8.30 -5.38 -5.35
N GLY A 46 -7.01 -5.42 -5.02
CA GLY A 46 -6.03 -4.40 -5.36
C GLY A 46 -6.34 -3.04 -4.74
N LEU A 47 -6.29 -1.99 -5.57
CA LEU A 47 -6.49 -0.60 -5.12
C LEU A 47 -7.94 -0.29 -4.71
N ALA A 48 -8.89 -1.16 -5.05
CA ALA A 48 -10.30 -0.97 -4.73
C ALA A 48 -10.52 -0.74 -3.23
N ILE A 49 -9.89 -1.55 -2.37
CA ILE A 49 -10.01 -1.45 -0.90
C ILE A 49 -9.17 -0.33 -0.27
N ARG A 50 -8.49 0.45 -1.11
CA ARG A 50 -7.70 1.63 -0.71
C ARG A 50 -8.33 2.93 -1.18
N ILE A 51 -9.51 2.85 -1.79
CA ILE A 51 -10.33 3.99 -2.18
C ILE A 51 -11.62 3.88 -1.38
N MET A 52 -11.79 4.75 -0.38
CA MET A 52 -13.01 4.74 0.42
C MET A 52 -14.20 5.21 -0.43
N GLY A 53 -15.26 4.40 -0.45
CA GLY A 53 -16.46 4.66 -1.23
C GLY A 53 -16.32 4.34 -2.72
N ASP A 54 -16.98 5.13 -3.59
CA ASP A 54 -17.08 4.78 -5.02
C ASP A 54 -15.71 4.75 -5.72
N ILE A 55 -15.49 3.70 -6.51
CA ILE A 55 -14.27 3.48 -7.27
C ILE A 55 -14.44 4.03 -8.68
N THR A 56 -13.61 5.00 -9.07
CA THR A 56 -13.58 5.58 -10.41
C THR A 56 -12.17 5.56 -10.99
N ALA A 57 -12.04 5.67 -12.31
CA ALA A 57 -10.75 5.66 -12.99
C ALA A 57 -9.85 6.83 -12.53
N GLU A 58 -10.44 8.00 -12.28
CA GLU A 58 -9.75 9.18 -11.80
C GLU A 58 -9.19 8.94 -10.39
N LYS A 59 -10.01 8.41 -9.46
CA LYS A 59 -9.55 8.09 -8.10
C LYS A 59 -8.46 7.04 -8.09
N ILE A 60 -8.54 6.04 -8.97
CA ILE A 60 -7.48 5.03 -9.15
C ILE A 60 -6.19 5.71 -9.59
N ALA A 61 -6.23 6.59 -10.60
CA ALA A 61 -5.05 7.29 -11.08
C ALA A 61 -4.42 8.19 -10.00
N THR A 62 -5.24 8.96 -9.28
CA THR A 62 -4.80 9.78 -8.14
C THR A 62 -4.13 8.93 -7.06
N LEU A 63 -4.74 7.81 -6.67
CA LEU A 63 -4.18 6.90 -5.67
C LEU A 63 -2.87 6.26 -6.14
N GLN A 64 -2.79 5.84 -7.40
CA GLN A 64 -1.57 5.27 -8.00
C GLN A 64 -0.40 6.25 -7.95
N ALA A 65 -0.64 7.52 -8.27
CA ALA A 65 0.38 8.55 -8.25
C ALA A 65 0.92 8.78 -6.82
N ALA A 66 0.03 8.90 -5.84
CA ALA A 66 0.44 9.09 -4.46
C ALA A 66 1.13 7.86 -3.84
N ASP A 67 0.63 6.65 -4.13
CA ASP A 67 1.24 5.40 -3.69
C ASP A 67 2.63 5.20 -4.31
N ALA A 68 2.83 5.61 -5.57
CA ALA A 68 4.13 5.58 -6.22
C ALA A 68 5.16 6.47 -5.48
N ILE A 69 4.78 7.70 -5.09
CA ILE A 69 5.65 8.61 -4.32
C ILE A 69 6.02 7.97 -2.97
N MET A 70 5.05 7.43 -2.25
CA MET A 70 5.32 6.76 -0.97
C MET A 70 6.31 5.60 -1.14
N ARG A 71 6.09 4.73 -2.14
CA ARG A 71 6.97 3.59 -2.40
C ARG A 71 8.38 4.03 -2.78
N GLU A 72 8.51 5.04 -3.62
CA GLU A 72 9.80 5.58 -4.03
C GLU A 72 10.58 6.14 -2.83
N GLU A 73 9.94 6.92 -1.97
CA GLU A 73 10.60 7.46 -0.77
C GLU A 73 10.94 6.38 0.26
N PHE A 74 10.15 5.32 0.38
CA PHE A 74 10.50 4.18 1.22
C PHE A 74 11.75 3.46 0.71
N THR A 75 11.85 3.21 -0.60
CA THR A 75 13.05 2.60 -1.21
C THR A 75 14.27 3.52 -1.12
N ASN A 76 14.13 4.81 -1.41
CA ASN A 76 15.22 5.78 -1.33
C ASN A 76 15.82 5.90 0.08
N ASN A 77 15.03 5.61 1.11
CA ASN A 77 15.46 5.63 2.51
C ASN A 77 15.67 4.23 3.11
N GLY A 78 15.63 3.17 2.29
CA GLY A 78 15.85 1.78 2.71
C GLY A 78 14.82 1.22 3.69
N LEU A 79 13.65 1.85 3.81
CA LEU A 79 12.56 1.45 4.72
C LEU A 79 11.80 0.23 4.19
N ASP A 80 11.81 0.02 2.88
CA ASP A 80 11.21 -1.14 2.20
C ASP A 80 11.78 -2.49 2.65
N LYS A 81 12.97 -2.50 3.26
CA LYS A 81 13.60 -3.69 3.86
C LYS A 81 13.09 -4.03 5.25
N CYS A 82 12.57 -3.04 5.98
CA CYS A 82 12.20 -3.18 7.39
C CYS A 82 10.69 -3.07 7.63
N VAL A 83 9.95 -2.45 6.72
CA VAL A 83 8.50 -2.28 6.81
C VAL A 83 7.82 -3.34 5.95
N ASN A 84 6.93 -4.14 6.57
CA ASN A 84 6.28 -5.27 5.90
C ASN A 84 5.25 -4.84 4.86
N GLN A 85 4.51 -3.77 5.15
CA GLN A 85 3.49 -3.24 4.22
C GLN A 85 3.37 -1.72 4.37
N TYR A 86 3.34 -1.01 3.25
CA TYR A 86 3.27 0.45 3.17
C TYR A 86 2.56 0.90 1.89
N PHE A 87 1.57 1.76 2.04
CA PHE A 87 0.69 2.19 0.94
C PHE A 87 -0.11 3.45 1.29
N ALA A 88 -0.66 4.09 0.26
CA ALA A 88 -1.60 5.18 0.41
C ALA A 88 -3.07 4.71 0.36
N VAL A 89 -3.97 5.48 0.98
CA VAL A 89 -5.43 5.27 1.00
C VAL A 89 -6.13 6.59 0.72
N LEU A 90 -7.00 6.63 -0.30
CA LEU A 90 -7.82 7.79 -0.61
C LEU A 90 -9.07 7.79 0.29
N THR A 91 -9.11 8.71 1.25
CA THR A 91 -10.08 8.67 2.36
C THR A 91 -11.52 9.04 1.98
N GLY A 92 -11.72 9.64 0.81
CA GLY A 92 -13.01 10.23 0.40
C GLY A 92 -13.38 11.52 1.15
N VAL A 93 -12.57 11.94 2.14
CA VAL A 93 -12.77 13.18 2.88
C VAL A 93 -12.06 14.32 2.15
N LYS A 94 -12.81 15.38 1.87
CA LYS A 94 -12.25 16.62 1.33
C LYS A 94 -11.83 17.56 2.46
N SER A 95 -10.80 18.34 2.21
CA SER A 95 -10.29 19.33 3.16
C SER A 95 -9.98 20.65 2.49
N VAL A 96 -10.03 21.73 3.29
CA VAL A 96 -9.61 23.06 2.84
C VAL A 96 -8.09 23.11 2.83
N GLY A 97 -7.55 23.58 1.71
CA GLY A 97 -6.15 23.90 1.51
C GLY A 97 -5.98 25.31 0.94
N VAL A 98 -4.73 25.74 0.84
CA VAL A 98 -4.34 26.98 0.17
C VAL A 98 -3.27 26.61 -0.84
N MET A 99 -3.57 26.79 -2.12
CA MET A 99 -2.66 26.51 -3.23
C MET A 99 -2.55 27.78 -4.07
N GLY A 100 -1.36 28.38 -4.16
CA GLY A 100 -1.18 29.73 -4.69
C GLY A 100 -1.96 30.77 -3.88
N ASP A 101 -2.70 31.64 -4.55
CA ASP A 101 -3.53 32.69 -3.93
C ASP A 101 -4.97 32.23 -3.65
N GLY A 102 -5.30 30.96 -3.93
CA GLY A 102 -6.66 30.42 -3.86
C GLY A 102 -6.88 29.41 -2.74
N ARG A 103 -8.12 29.32 -2.25
CA ARG A 103 -8.57 28.22 -1.39
C ARG A 103 -8.94 27.01 -2.24
N THR A 104 -8.45 25.84 -1.87
CA THR A 104 -8.79 24.57 -2.53
C THR A 104 -9.64 23.69 -1.63
N TYR A 105 -10.47 22.83 -2.24
CA TYR A 105 -11.25 21.82 -1.53
C TYR A 105 -11.05 20.45 -2.19
N GLU A 106 -9.95 19.82 -1.80
CA GLU A 106 -9.38 18.62 -2.43
C GLU A 106 -9.30 17.46 -1.45
N ASN A 107 -8.88 16.29 -1.92
CA ASN A 107 -8.92 15.06 -1.13
C ASN A 107 -7.86 15.03 -0.03
N THR A 108 -8.20 14.33 1.04
CA THR A 108 -7.26 13.88 2.07
C THR A 108 -6.81 12.46 1.74
N ILE A 109 -5.50 12.24 1.78
CA ILE A 109 -4.90 10.91 1.64
C ILE A 109 -4.30 10.46 2.97
N ALA A 110 -4.51 9.19 3.30
CA ALA A 110 -3.88 8.56 4.45
C ALA A 110 -2.72 7.70 3.99
N LEU A 111 -1.59 7.84 4.66
CA LEU A 111 -0.43 6.97 4.52
C LEU A 111 -0.52 5.89 5.59
N ARG A 112 -0.34 4.63 5.19
CA ARG A 112 -0.32 3.48 6.08
C ARG A 112 1.00 2.75 5.93
N ALA A 113 1.68 2.48 7.04
CA ALA A 113 2.86 1.63 7.04
C ALA A 113 2.90 0.82 8.34
N VAL A 114 3.15 -0.48 8.23
CA VAL A 114 3.09 -1.41 9.35
C VAL A 114 4.24 -2.41 9.35
N THR A 115 4.65 -2.79 10.56
CA THR A 115 5.59 -3.89 10.83
C THR A 115 4.86 -5.03 11.53
N THR A 116 5.14 -6.27 11.15
CA THR A 116 4.49 -7.46 11.70
C THR A 116 5.44 -8.66 11.68
N ASP A 117 5.43 -9.42 12.78
CA ASP A 117 6.19 -10.66 12.91
C ASP A 117 5.35 -11.91 12.55
N ASP A 118 4.02 -11.84 12.72
CA ASP A 118 3.13 -13.01 12.68
C ASP A 118 1.84 -12.82 11.84
N PHE A 119 1.67 -11.67 11.18
CA PHE A 119 0.47 -11.24 10.44
C PHE A 119 -0.84 -11.17 11.27
N MET A 120 -0.84 -11.64 12.52
CA MET A 120 -1.95 -11.58 13.46
C MET A 120 -1.98 -10.23 14.17
N THR A 121 -0.83 -9.72 14.54
CA THR A 121 -0.63 -8.37 15.08
C THR A 121 0.20 -7.55 14.12
N ALA A 122 -0.03 -6.23 14.08
CA ALA A 122 0.81 -5.33 13.30
C ALA A 122 0.93 -3.99 14.02
N ASP A 123 2.15 -3.51 14.16
CA ASP A 123 2.39 -2.19 14.73
C ASP A 123 2.59 -1.16 13.62
N TRP A 124 2.16 0.08 13.85
CA TRP A 124 2.40 1.13 12.86
C TRP A 124 3.90 1.47 12.83
N ALA A 125 4.44 1.71 11.64
CA ALA A 125 5.88 1.93 11.48
C ALA A 125 6.30 3.32 11.98
N ARG A 126 7.40 3.43 12.72
CA ARG A 126 7.93 4.74 13.16
C ARG A 126 8.79 5.32 12.05
N VAL A 127 8.12 5.76 10.99
CA VAL A 127 8.77 6.38 9.83
C VAL A 127 9.43 7.69 10.28
N PRO A 128 10.71 7.95 9.93
CA PRO A 128 11.37 9.21 10.23
C PRO A 128 10.54 10.41 9.73
N TYR A 129 10.44 11.45 10.56
CA TYR A 129 9.57 12.59 10.25
C TYR A 129 9.98 13.35 9.00
N ASP A 130 11.27 13.41 8.70
CA ASP A 130 11.83 13.98 7.46
C ASP A 130 11.39 13.21 6.21
N VAL A 131 11.29 11.88 6.31
CA VAL A 131 10.75 11.05 5.22
C VAL A 131 9.24 11.29 5.05
N LEU A 132 8.49 11.37 6.15
CA LEU A 132 7.05 11.69 6.11
C LEU A 132 6.80 13.09 5.55
N GLU A 133 7.59 14.08 5.95
CA GLU A 133 7.54 15.44 5.43
C GLU A 133 7.80 15.45 3.92
N LYS A 134 8.84 14.73 3.46
CA LYS A 134 9.16 14.64 2.04
C LYS A 134 8.04 13.99 1.23
N ILE A 135 7.49 12.87 1.71
CA ILE A 135 6.34 12.22 1.07
C ILE A 135 5.14 13.18 1.00
N SER A 136 4.82 13.84 2.12
CA SER A 136 3.72 14.79 2.19
C SER A 136 3.88 15.93 1.18
N ASN A 137 5.07 16.55 1.15
CA ASN A 137 5.38 17.65 0.23
C ASN A 137 5.31 17.20 -1.23
N ARG A 138 5.85 16.03 -1.56
CA ARG A 138 5.80 15.49 -2.93
C ARG A 138 4.36 15.21 -3.35
N ILE A 139 3.56 14.55 -2.51
CA ILE A 139 2.17 14.24 -2.85
C ILE A 139 1.37 15.51 -3.14
N VAL A 140 1.43 16.52 -2.26
CA VAL A 140 0.65 17.75 -2.42
C VAL A 140 1.09 18.57 -3.65
N ASN A 141 2.37 18.52 -4.04
CA ASN A 141 2.88 19.29 -5.17
C ASN A 141 2.84 18.55 -6.52
N GLU A 142 2.95 17.22 -6.51
CA GLU A 142 3.05 16.40 -7.73
C GLU A 142 1.71 15.73 -8.11
N VAL A 143 0.80 15.52 -7.15
CA VAL A 143 -0.47 14.83 -7.38
C VAL A 143 -1.63 15.82 -7.29
N GLY A 144 -2.32 16.02 -8.40
CA GLY A 144 -3.53 16.84 -8.44
C GLY A 144 -4.64 16.27 -7.55
N ASP A 145 -5.53 17.16 -7.09
CA ASP A 145 -6.69 16.83 -6.26
C ASP A 145 -6.36 16.26 -4.86
N ILE A 146 -5.15 16.48 -4.34
CA ILE A 146 -4.77 16.17 -2.96
C ILE A 146 -4.13 17.40 -2.31
N ASN A 147 -4.72 17.88 -1.22
CA ASN A 147 -4.18 19.01 -0.46
C ASN A 147 -3.89 18.69 1.01
N ARG A 148 -4.10 17.44 1.42
CA ARG A 148 -3.86 17.01 2.80
C ARG A 148 -3.39 15.56 2.85
N VAL A 149 -2.34 15.35 3.64
CA VAL A 149 -1.77 14.03 3.91
C VAL A 149 -1.84 13.78 5.41
N VAL A 150 -2.25 12.58 5.81
CA VAL A 150 -2.25 12.12 7.21
C VAL A 150 -1.50 10.79 7.30
N TYR A 151 -1.02 10.44 8.50
CA TYR A 151 -0.35 9.16 8.74
C TYR A 151 -1.13 8.34 9.79
N ASP A 152 -1.45 7.09 9.47
CA ASP A 152 -2.20 6.20 10.37
C ASP A 152 -1.29 5.55 11.41
N ILE A 153 -1.44 6.03 12.65
CA ILE A 153 -0.70 5.60 13.84
C ILE A 153 -1.46 4.58 14.71
N THR A 154 -2.43 3.86 14.14
CA THR A 154 -3.24 2.87 14.86
C THR A 154 -2.72 1.45 14.65
N SER A 155 -2.33 0.74 15.71
CA SER A 155 -1.88 -0.66 15.61
C SER A 155 -3.06 -1.62 15.37
N LYS A 156 -2.74 -2.82 14.87
CA LYS A 156 -3.63 -3.99 14.81
C LYS A 156 -3.29 -4.94 15.97
N PRO A 157 -4.22 -5.20 16.91
CA PRO A 157 -5.52 -4.54 17.14
C PRO A 157 -5.38 -3.11 17.73
N PRO A 158 -6.43 -2.25 17.71
CA PRO A 158 -7.82 -2.55 17.33
C PRO A 158 -8.15 -2.37 15.84
N ALA A 159 -7.27 -1.74 15.07
CA ALA A 159 -7.50 -1.52 13.64
C ALA A 159 -7.17 -2.77 12.80
N THR A 160 -7.49 -2.69 11.52
CA THR A 160 -6.96 -3.57 10.47
C THR A 160 -5.73 -2.93 9.79
N VAL A 161 -5.05 -3.67 8.92
CA VAL A 161 -3.94 -3.11 8.12
C VAL A 161 -4.51 -2.22 7.02
N GLU A 162 -5.41 -2.76 6.21
CA GLU A 162 -6.19 -2.03 5.20
C GLU A 162 -7.35 -1.26 5.85
N TRP A 163 -7.94 -0.32 5.12
CA TRP A 163 -9.05 0.53 5.61
C TRP A 163 -10.45 0.02 5.21
N GLU A 164 -10.53 -0.97 4.30
CA GLU A 164 -11.73 -1.75 3.94
C GLU A 164 -11.41 -3.24 3.75
#